data_AF-A0A948N635-F1
#
_entry.id   AF-A0A948N635-F1
#
_cell.length_a   1.000
_cell.length_b   1.000
_cell.length_c   1.000
_cell.angle_alpha   90.00
_cell.angle_beta   90.00
_cell.angle_gamma   90.00
#
_symmetry.space_group_name_H-M   'P 1'
#
loop_
_entity.id
_entity.type
_entity.pdbx_description
1 polymer ?
#
loop_
_entity_poly.entity_id
_entity_poly.type
_entity_poly.pdbx_seq_one_letter_code
_entity_poly.pdbx_strand_id
1 'polypeptide(L)'
;MAVREAPPPGLLDSFSAPLWERLGLSVQRTEWIVKGQHRGYDWMAIETHHETTNFLDNHGSSTTFFVMRLPRKSRDWYLPPSRITSSRQVCVDEECVYVAELGQQPRVREWRYWLDTTADVADEVVRTKRTRTAQPRAHLSASKKAASETERSWNPHDTNWVFLWCSVMLPLTGLLLVLLTFTYTDWLSTGNVTDCDSVGYTFSAIQGWRMWALLAILVTPLVWMCNMVHTMFTRIYKPGFALQINLEGAVLVGGTYVLAHALDALEASVGTVC
;
A
#
# COMPACT_ATOMS: atom_id res chain seq x y z
N MET A 1 -20.27 20.32 -28.83
CA MET A 1 -18.94 20.72 -28.29
C MET A 1 -19.05 20.71 -26.78
N ALA A 2 -18.13 20.04 -26.09
CA ALA A 2 -18.09 20.04 -24.63
C ALA A 2 -17.29 21.27 -24.17
N VAL A 3 -17.85 22.10 -23.28
CA VAL A 3 -17.29 23.38 -22.85
C VAL A 3 -16.74 23.24 -21.43
N ARG A 4 -15.61 23.90 -21.15
CA ARG A 4 -15.08 24.01 -19.79
C ARG A 4 -15.96 24.93 -18.97
N GLU A 5 -16.54 24.38 -17.91
CA GLU A 5 -17.42 25.07 -16.98
C GLU A 5 -16.71 25.21 -15.63
N ALA A 6 -17.05 26.27 -14.90
CA ALA A 6 -16.65 26.39 -13.50
C ALA A 6 -17.35 25.28 -12.69
N PRO A 7 -16.64 24.64 -11.75
CA PRO A 7 -17.25 23.61 -10.91
C PRO A 7 -18.35 24.23 -10.03
N PRO A 8 -19.53 23.60 -9.89
CA PRO A 8 -20.51 24.05 -8.93
C PRO A 8 -19.96 23.89 -7.50
N PRO A 9 -20.34 24.79 -6.57
CA PRO A 9 -19.92 24.67 -5.18
C PRO A 9 -20.41 23.35 -4.57
N GLY A 10 -19.53 22.64 -3.85
CA GLY A 10 -19.84 21.35 -3.24
C GLY A 10 -19.94 20.18 -4.21
N LEU A 11 -19.43 20.30 -5.45
CA LEU A 11 -19.44 19.20 -6.43
C LEU A 11 -18.78 17.92 -5.87
N LEU A 12 -17.61 18.05 -5.25
CA LEU A 12 -16.85 16.90 -4.76
C LEU A 12 -17.59 16.17 -3.63
N ASP A 13 -18.34 16.90 -2.81
CA ASP A 13 -19.12 16.37 -1.69
C ASP A 13 -20.38 15.62 -2.15
N SER A 14 -20.78 15.78 -3.42
CA SER A 14 -21.96 15.11 -3.99
C SER A 14 -21.74 13.63 -4.32
N PHE A 15 -20.48 13.18 -4.34
CA PHE A 15 -20.10 11.80 -4.63
C PHE A 15 -19.99 11.00 -3.32
N SER A 16 -20.52 9.78 -3.29
CA SER A 16 -20.61 9.00 -2.04
C SER A 16 -19.34 8.25 -1.68
N ALA A 17 -18.56 7.80 -2.66
CA ALA A 17 -17.28 7.12 -2.43
C ALA A 17 -16.32 7.33 -3.61
N PRO A 18 -15.90 8.59 -3.88
CA PRO A 18 -15.15 8.96 -5.07
C PRO A 18 -13.71 8.43 -5.06
N LEU A 19 -13.11 8.41 -6.27
CA LEU A 19 -11.75 7.91 -6.44
C LEU A 19 -10.72 8.69 -5.64
N TRP A 20 -10.80 10.03 -5.57
CA TRP A 20 -9.80 10.86 -4.87
C TRP A 20 -9.76 10.62 -3.35
N GLU A 21 -10.91 10.35 -2.71
CA GLU A 21 -10.94 9.97 -1.30
C GLU A 21 -10.28 8.61 -1.08
N ARG A 22 -10.55 7.65 -1.99
CA ARG A 22 -9.94 6.32 -1.94
C ARG A 22 -8.43 6.36 -2.16
N LEU A 23 -7.96 7.30 -2.98
CA LEU A 23 -6.53 7.55 -3.21
C LEU A 23 -5.85 8.33 -2.07
N GLY A 24 -6.62 8.80 -1.07
CA GLY A 24 -6.09 9.60 0.03
C GLY A 24 -5.51 10.94 -0.44
N LEU A 25 -6.09 11.51 -1.50
CA LEU A 25 -5.67 12.80 -2.04
C LEU A 25 -6.32 13.91 -1.23
N SER A 26 -5.49 14.83 -0.73
CA SER A 26 -5.97 16.10 -0.19
C SER A 26 -6.32 16.99 -1.37
N VAL A 27 -7.57 16.92 -1.83
CA VAL A 27 -8.03 17.75 -2.95
C VAL A 27 -8.16 19.19 -2.48
N GLN A 28 -7.27 20.04 -2.98
CA GLN A 28 -7.23 21.45 -2.59
C GLN A 28 -8.25 22.28 -3.37
N ARG A 29 -8.40 21.97 -4.66
CA ARG A 29 -9.25 22.77 -5.55
C ARG A 29 -9.71 21.97 -6.76
N THR A 30 -10.98 22.12 -7.13
CA THR A 30 -11.47 21.76 -8.47
C THR A 30 -11.23 22.93 -9.40
N GLU A 31 -10.54 22.73 -10.51
CA GLU A 31 -10.21 23.81 -11.46
C GLU A 31 -11.34 24.05 -12.44
N TRP A 32 -11.79 23.00 -13.11
CA TRP A 32 -12.84 23.06 -14.11
C TRP A 32 -13.51 21.69 -14.28
N ILE A 33 -14.69 21.72 -14.87
CA ILE A 33 -15.40 20.51 -15.31
C ILE A 33 -15.79 20.60 -16.77
N VAL A 34 -15.90 19.45 -17.42
CA VAL A 34 -16.50 19.32 -18.75
C VAL A 34 -17.50 18.19 -18.70
N LYS A 35 -18.70 18.42 -19.24
CA LYS A 35 -19.76 17.42 -19.29
C LYS A 35 -20.13 17.09 -20.72
N GLY A 36 -20.67 15.89 -20.91
CA GLY A 36 -21.22 15.47 -22.18
C GLY A 36 -21.86 14.11 -22.10
N GLN A 37 -22.16 13.56 -23.27
CA GLN A 37 -22.65 12.20 -23.42
C GLN A 37 -21.67 11.39 -24.27
N HIS A 38 -21.42 10.13 -23.89
CA HIS A 38 -20.54 9.21 -24.61
C HIS A 38 -21.08 7.80 -24.49
N ARG A 39 -21.32 7.12 -25.62
CA ARG A 39 -21.87 5.76 -25.68
C ARG A 39 -23.16 5.56 -24.84
N GLY A 40 -24.00 6.58 -24.75
CA GLY A 40 -25.26 6.54 -23.99
C GLY A 40 -25.11 6.82 -22.49
N TYR A 41 -23.90 7.04 -21.99
CA TYR A 41 -23.62 7.43 -20.61
C TYR A 41 -23.40 8.94 -20.50
N ASP A 42 -23.94 9.55 -19.44
CA ASP A 42 -23.57 10.91 -19.05
C ASP A 42 -22.17 10.85 -18.42
N TRP A 43 -21.26 11.69 -18.90
CA TRP A 43 -19.90 11.75 -18.40
C TRP A 43 -19.50 13.15 -17.96
N MET A 44 -18.53 13.20 -17.06
CA MET A 44 -17.91 14.41 -16.58
C MET A 44 -16.39 14.21 -16.47
N ALA A 45 -15.61 15.11 -17.05
CA ALA A 45 -14.19 15.24 -16.75
C ALA A 45 -14.02 16.33 -15.70
N ILE A 46 -13.35 16.01 -14.59
CA ILE A 46 -13.12 16.92 -13.46
C ILE A 46 -11.62 17.07 -13.33
N GLU A 47 -11.09 18.27 -13.49
CA GLU A 47 -9.69 18.53 -13.16
C GLU A 47 -9.58 19.03 -11.72
N THR A 48 -8.77 18.33 -10.91
CA THR A 48 -8.52 18.71 -9.53
C THR A 48 -7.03 18.87 -9.27
N HIS A 49 -6.70 19.92 -8.52
CA HIS A 49 -5.40 20.13 -7.93
C HIS A 49 -5.37 19.52 -6.53
N HIS A 50 -4.34 18.72 -6.26
CA HIS A 50 -4.18 18.01 -5.00
C HIS A 50 -2.72 17.92 -4.58
N GLU A 51 -2.50 17.78 -3.28
CA GLU A 51 -1.20 17.39 -2.75
C GLU A 51 -1.09 15.85 -2.77
N THR A 52 0.00 15.36 -3.33
CA THR A 52 0.38 13.96 -3.21
C THR A 52 0.81 13.68 -1.78
N THR A 53 0.21 12.68 -1.12
CA THR A 53 0.58 12.27 0.24
C THR A 53 1.88 11.44 0.30
N ASN A 54 2.68 11.46 -0.77
CA ASN A 54 3.94 10.71 -0.86
C ASN A 54 5.09 11.49 -0.24
N PHE A 55 5.91 10.79 0.55
CA PHE A 55 7.02 11.32 1.34
C PHE A 55 8.12 12.08 0.55
N LEU A 56 8.15 11.96 -0.78
CA LEU A 56 9.22 12.48 -1.63
C LEU A 56 8.80 13.63 -2.55
N ASP A 57 7.51 13.87 -2.73
CA ASP A 57 7.02 14.94 -3.61
C ASP A 57 5.90 15.72 -2.91
N ASN A 58 6.27 16.86 -2.34
CA ASN A 58 5.36 17.87 -1.79
C ASN A 58 4.91 18.88 -2.88
N HIS A 59 5.01 18.52 -4.16
CA HIS A 59 4.58 19.37 -5.24
C HIS A 59 3.11 19.08 -5.57
N GLY A 60 2.27 20.12 -5.45
CA GLY A 60 0.88 20.07 -5.87
C GLY A 60 0.79 19.55 -7.30
N SER A 61 0.01 18.50 -7.50
CA SER A 61 -0.20 17.85 -8.79
C SER A 61 -1.65 18.01 -9.20
N SER A 62 -1.88 18.18 -10.50
CA SER A 62 -3.24 18.25 -11.04
C SER A 62 -3.57 16.95 -11.76
N THR A 63 -4.80 16.48 -11.64
CA THR A 63 -5.27 15.25 -12.29
C THR A 63 -6.67 15.40 -12.82
N THR A 64 -6.87 14.89 -14.03
CA THR A 64 -8.18 14.83 -14.66
C THR A 64 -8.85 13.49 -14.34
N PHE A 65 -9.95 13.55 -13.60
CA PHE A 65 -10.81 12.42 -13.29
C PHE A 65 -11.92 12.31 -14.35
N PHE A 66 -12.04 11.16 -14.99
CA PHE A 66 -13.15 10.85 -15.89
C PHE A 66 -14.22 10.09 -15.12
N VAL A 67 -15.39 10.69 -15.00
CA VAL A 67 -16.55 10.17 -14.28
C VAL A 67 -17.64 9.81 -15.27
N MET A 68 -18.23 8.62 -15.13
CA MET A 68 -19.41 8.21 -15.88
C MET A 68 -20.54 7.82 -14.96
N ARG A 69 -21.73 8.35 -15.23
CA ARG A 69 -22.93 8.04 -14.47
C ARG A 69 -23.53 6.72 -14.93
N LEU A 70 -23.70 5.79 -14.01
CA LEU A 70 -24.35 4.51 -14.23
C LEU A 70 -25.88 4.69 -14.40
N PRO A 71 -26.55 3.78 -15.12
CA PRO A 71 -27.96 3.95 -15.46
C PRO A 71 -28.91 3.85 -14.26
N ARG A 72 -28.44 3.29 -13.13
CA ARG A 72 -29.21 3.14 -11.90
C ARG A 72 -28.28 3.24 -10.69
N LYS A 73 -28.80 3.74 -9.58
CA LYS A 73 -28.14 3.67 -8.27
C LYS A 73 -28.13 2.23 -7.74
N SER A 74 -26.99 1.74 -7.27
CA SER A 74 -26.87 0.41 -6.66
C SER A 74 -25.64 0.30 -5.79
N ARG A 75 -25.76 -0.30 -4.60
CA ARG A 75 -24.61 -0.66 -3.75
C ARG A 75 -23.90 -1.92 -4.22
N ASP A 76 -24.60 -2.76 -4.97
CA ASP A 76 -24.05 -4.05 -5.45
C ASP A 76 -23.18 -3.94 -6.71
N TRP A 77 -22.73 -2.73 -7.06
CA TRP A 77 -21.80 -2.59 -8.18
C TRP A 77 -20.47 -3.25 -7.84
N TYR A 78 -19.97 -4.05 -8.77
CA TYR A 78 -18.73 -4.81 -8.57
C TYR A 78 -17.80 -4.59 -9.75
N LEU A 79 -16.56 -4.21 -9.42
CA LEU A 79 -15.47 -4.08 -10.38
C LEU A 79 -14.45 -5.19 -10.13
N PRO A 80 -14.09 -5.99 -11.15
CA PRO A 80 -13.03 -6.97 -11.03
C PRO A 80 -11.67 -6.31 -10.74
N PRO A 81 -10.87 -6.83 -9.80
CA PRO A 81 -9.58 -6.25 -9.42
C PRO A 81 -8.54 -6.25 -10.57
N SER A 82 -8.74 -7.07 -11.61
CA SER A 82 -7.88 -7.12 -12.80
C SER A 82 -7.92 -5.85 -13.67
N ARG A 83 -8.86 -4.93 -13.44
CA ARG A 83 -8.93 -3.64 -14.15
C ARG A 83 -8.14 -2.52 -13.48
N ILE A 84 -7.67 -2.77 -12.26
CA ILE A 84 -6.90 -1.82 -11.47
C ILE A 84 -5.42 -2.05 -11.79
N THR A 85 -4.75 -1.02 -12.30
CA THR A 85 -3.31 -1.08 -12.59
C THR A 85 -2.59 -0.01 -11.77
N SER A 86 -1.27 -0.16 -11.60
CA SER A 86 -0.46 0.79 -10.84
C SER A 86 -0.49 2.21 -11.42
N SER A 87 -0.61 2.35 -12.75
CA SER A 87 -0.76 3.64 -13.42
C SER A 87 -2.23 4.08 -13.48
N ARG A 88 -3.15 3.19 -13.90
CA ARG A 88 -4.57 3.52 -14.06
C ARG A 88 -5.41 3.08 -12.87
N GLN A 89 -5.99 4.08 -12.22
CA GLN A 89 -6.87 3.95 -11.08
C GLN A 89 -8.32 3.95 -11.54
N VAL A 90 -9.06 2.91 -11.13
CA VAL A 90 -10.47 2.73 -11.47
C VAL A 90 -11.25 2.46 -10.20
N CYS A 91 -12.36 3.18 -10.03
CA CYS A 91 -13.24 3.05 -8.88
C CYS A 91 -14.70 3.06 -9.33
N VAL A 92 -15.55 2.38 -8.55
CA VAL A 92 -16.99 2.40 -8.72
C VAL A 92 -17.64 2.78 -7.39
N ASP A 93 -18.59 3.68 -7.49
CA ASP A 93 -19.48 4.15 -6.42
C ASP A 93 -20.93 3.75 -6.76
N GLU A 94 -21.89 4.12 -5.90
CA GLU A 94 -23.29 3.72 -6.05
C GLU A 94 -23.93 4.17 -7.38
N GLU A 95 -23.46 5.30 -7.93
CA GLU A 95 -24.01 5.91 -9.14
C GLU A 95 -22.98 6.19 -10.23
N CYS A 96 -21.68 6.08 -9.94
CA CYS A 96 -20.63 6.58 -10.83
C CYS A 96 -19.45 5.61 -10.94
N VAL A 97 -18.84 5.58 -12.12
CA VAL A 97 -17.53 4.97 -12.38
C VAL A 97 -16.52 6.09 -12.56
N TYR A 98 -15.35 5.94 -11.95
CA TYR A 98 -14.26 6.90 -12.01
C TYR A 98 -13.03 6.23 -12.61
N VAL A 99 -12.36 6.91 -13.52
CA VAL A 99 -11.07 6.51 -14.07
C VAL A 99 -10.14 7.71 -14.04
N ALA A 100 -8.94 7.52 -13.52
CA ALA A 100 -7.88 8.52 -13.54
C ALA A 100 -6.50 7.86 -13.54
N GLU A 101 -5.49 8.61 -13.93
CA GLU A 101 -4.10 8.28 -13.67
C GLU A 101 -3.51 9.44 -12.87
N LEU A 102 -2.85 9.10 -11.76
CA LEU A 102 -2.42 10.09 -10.78
C LEU A 102 -1.34 11.00 -11.40
N GLY A 103 -1.51 12.31 -11.26
CA GLY A 103 -0.63 13.34 -11.83
C GLY A 103 -0.80 13.59 -13.33
N GLN A 104 -1.77 12.95 -14.01
CA GLN A 104 -1.97 13.11 -15.44
C GLN A 104 -3.09 14.09 -15.78
N GLN A 105 -2.81 14.95 -16.77
CA GLN A 105 -3.76 15.85 -17.44
C GLN A 105 -3.83 15.47 -18.92
N PRO A 106 -4.64 14.46 -19.31
CA PRO A 106 -4.71 14.02 -20.69
C PRO A 106 -5.14 15.14 -21.62
N ARG A 107 -4.48 15.24 -22.78
CA ARG A 107 -4.84 16.23 -23.79
C ARG A 107 -6.22 15.91 -24.35
N VAL A 108 -6.98 16.92 -24.80
CA VAL A 108 -8.35 16.72 -25.34
C VAL A 108 -8.42 15.64 -26.43
N ARG A 109 -7.37 15.49 -27.25
CA ARG A 109 -7.27 14.43 -28.27
C ARG A 109 -7.28 13.00 -27.70
N GLU A 110 -6.76 12.81 -26.48
CA GLU A 110 -6.68 11.53 -25.78
C GLU A 110 -7.96 11.24 -24.99
N TRP A 111 -8.85 12.23 -24.80
CA TRP A 111 -10.05 12.05 -23.98
C TRP A 111 -10.97 10.97 -24.52
N ARG A 112 -11.04 10.80 -25.84
CA ARG A 112 -11.83 9.72 -26.42
C ARG A 112 -11.40 8.35 -25.91
N TYR A 113 -10.09 8.12 -25.81
CA TYR A 113 -9.54 6.88 -25.25
C TYR A 113 -9.89 6.70 -23.78
N TRP A 114 -9.80 7.77 -22.98
CA TRP A 114 -10.19 7.74 -21.57
C TRP A 114 -11.68 7.48 -21.38
N LEU A 115 -12.52 8.14 -22.18
CA LEU A 115 -13.97 7.94 -22.16
C LEU A 115 -14.37 6.55 -22.64
N ASP A 116 -13.73 6.02 -23.69
CA ASP A 116 -13.93 4.65 -24.14
C ASP A 116 -13.56 3.65 -23.03
N THR A 117 -12.43 3.88 -22.35
CA THR A 117 -12.01 3.07 -21.20
C THR A 117 -13.04 3.12 -20.06
N THR A 118 -13.50 4.30 -19.68
CA THR A 118 -14.50 4.45 -18.60
C THR A 118 -15.83 3.82 -18.99
N ALA A 119 -16.23 3.91 -20.27
CA ALA A 119 -17.45 3.29 -20.78
C ALA A 119 -17.35 1.77 -20.77
N ASP A 120 -16.21 1.20 -21.16
CA ASP A 120 -15.98 -0.25 -21.12
C ASP A 120 -16.06 -0.78 -19.68
N VAL A 121 -15.54 -0.02 -18.71
CA VAL A 121 -15.68 -0.34 -17.28
C VAL A 121 -17.14 -0.26 -16.85
N ALA A 122 -17.88 0.78 -17.26
CA ALA A 122 -19.30 0.93 -16.94
C ALA A 122 -20.14 -0.23 -17.52
N ASP A 123 -19.87 -0.61 -18.78
CA ASP A 123 -20.51 -1.75 -19.45
C ASP A 123 -20.21 -3.07 -18.69
N GLU A 124 -18.96 -3.26 -18.25
CA GLU A 124 -18.54 -4.44 -17.49
C GLU A 124 -19.24 -4.53 -16.13
N VAL A 125 -19.31 -3.43 -15.39
CA VAL A 125 -20.01 -3.34 -14.09
C VAL A 125 -21.50 -3.64 -14.25
N VAL A 126 -22.13 -3.07 -15.28
CA VAL A 126 -23.55 -3.32 -15.60
C VAL A 126 -23.78 -4.78 -15.97
N ARG A 127 -22.89 -5.37 -16.77
CA ARG A 127 -22.95 -6.78 -17.18
C ARG A 127 -22.79 -7.73 -16.00
N THR A 128 -21.82 -7.47 -15.13
CA THR A 128 -21.48 -8.35 -13.99
C THR A 128 -22.63 -8.44 -12.98
N LYS A 129 -23.35 -7.34 -12.78
CA LYS A 129 -24.60 -7.34 -11.99
C LYS A 129 -25.67 -8.24 -12.61
N ARG A 130 -25.91 -8.14 -13.92
CA ARG A 130 -26.91 -8.98 -14.63
C ARG A 130 -26.61 -10.47 -14.46
N THR A 131 -25.35 -10.89 -14.58
CA THR A 131 -24.94 -12.28 -14.38
C THR A 131 -25.14 -12.76 -12.94
N ARG A 132 -24.89 -11.91 -11.94
CA ARG A 132 -25.06 -12.26 -10.51
C ARG A 132 -26.54 -12.41 -10.13
N THR A 133 -27.41 -11.54 -10.66
CA THR A 133 -28.86 -11.65 -10.45
C THR A 133 -29.46 -12.86 -11.17
N ALA A 134 -28.85 -13.30 -12.28
CA ALA A 134 -29.29 -14.46 -13.07
C ALA A 134 -28.85 -15.82 -12.50
N GLN A 135 -28.08 -15.88 -11.41
CA GLN A 135 -27.75 -17.13 -10.70
C GLN A 135 -28.54 -17.23 -9.38
N PRO A 136 -29.72 -17.87 -9.35
CA PRO A 136 -30.40 -18.15 -8.09
C PRO A 136 -29.79 -19.40 -7.41
N ARG A 137 -29.30 -19.18 -6.19
CA ARG A 137 -29.36 -20.09 -5.02
C ARG A 137 -28.49 -21.35 -4.89
N ALA A 138 -27.62 -21.76 -5.81
CA ALA A 138 -26.85 -23.01 -5.60
C ALA A 138 -25.50 -22.89 -4.86
N HIS A 139 -24.87 -21.70 -4.77
CA HIS A 139 -23.50 -21.57 -4.21
C HIS A 139 -23.35 -20.50 -3.08
N LEU A 140 -24.41 -20.28 -2.32
CA LEU A 140 -24.48 -19.23 -1.28
C LEU A 140 -23.59 -19.47 -0.04
N SER A 141 -22.99 -20.65 0.14
CA SER A 141 -22.14 -20.96 1.31
C SER A 141 -20.66 -20.65 1.11
N ALA A 142 -20.12 -20.72 -0.11
CA ALA A 142 -18.73 -20.38 -0.40
C ALA A 142 -18.55 -18.88 -0.73
N SER A 143 -19.56 -18.28 -1.37
CA SER A 143 -19.50 -16.88 -1.83
C SER A 143 -19.56 -15.85 -0.71
N LYS A 144 -20.21 -16.15 0.44
CA LYS A 144 -20.31 -15.19 1.54
C LYS A 144 -18.97 -14.89 2.22
N LYS A 145 -18.06 -15.87 2.30
CA LYS A 145 -16.73 -15.65 2.90
C LYS A 145 -15.82 -14.83 1.98
N ALA A 146 -15.92 -15.02 0.66
CA ALA A 146 -15.25 -14.18 -0.31
C ALA A 146 -15.85 -12.76 -0.38
N ALA A 147 -17.18 -12.62 -0.25
CA ALA A 147 -17.83 -11.32 -0.41
C ALA A 147 -17.59 -10.33 0.74
N SER A 148 -17.30 -10.79 1.97
CA SER A 148 -17.04 -9.89 3.10
C SER A 148 -15.57 -9.45 3.23
N GLU A 149 -14.63 -10.18 2.62
CA GLU A 149 -13.20 -9.83 2.68
C GLU A 149 -12.72 -8.99 1.49
N THR A 150 -13.51 -8.87 0.42
CA THR A 150 -13.05 -8.22 -0.83
C THR A 150 -13.43 -6.74 -0.94
N GLU A 151 -13.80 -6.09 0.15
CA GLU A 151 -14.40 -4.73 0.10
C GLU A 151 -13.39 -3.57 -0.03
N ARG A 152 -12.06 -3.82 -0.08
CA ARG A 152 -11.06 -2.72 -0.20
C ARG A 152 -9.77 -3.05 -0.96
N SER A 153 -9.78 -4.00 -1.90
CA SER A 153 -8.53 -4.32 -2.62
C SER A 153 -8.26 -3.34 -3.77
N TRP A 154 -7.45 -2.33 -3.47
CA TRP A 154 -6.63 -1.65 -4.47
C TRP A 154 -5.48 -2.59 -4.89
N ASN A 155 -5.19 -2.61 -6.20
CA ASN A 155 -4.09 -3.23 -6.94
C ASN A 155 -3.59 -4.63 -6.47
N PRO A 156 -3.94 -5.74 -7.17
CA PRO A 156 -3.42 -7.06 -6.84
C PRO A 156 -1.88 -7.17 -6.98
N HIS A 157 -1.23 -6.28 -7.74
CA HIS A 157 0.23 -6.26 -7.85
C HIS A 157 0.92 -5.79 -6.57
N ASP A 158 0.27 -4.97 -5.74
CA ASP A 158 0.84 -4.50 -4.48
C ASP A 158 0.86 -5.63 -3.43
N THR A 159 -0.07 -6.57 -3.51
CA THR A 159 -0.07 -7.78 -2.66
C THR A 159 1.14 -8.69 -2.96
N ASN A 160 1.58 -8.79 -4.22
CA ASN A 160 2.77 -9.57 -4.57
C ASN A 160 4.04 -9.01 -3.92
N TRP A 161 4.16 -7.69 -3.80
CA TRP A 161 5.28 -7.05 -3.10
C TRP A 161 5.24 -7.32 -1.59
N VAL A 162 4.05 -7.35 -0.99
CA VAL A 162 3.88 -7.78 0.40
C VAL A 162 4.37 -9.21 0.59
N PHE A 163 3.95 -10.14 -0.28
CA PHE A 163 4.40 -11.53 -0.20
C PHE A 163 5.90 -11.68 -0.39
N LEU A 164 6.48 -10.99 -1.39
CA LEU A 164 7.92 -10.98 -1.63
C LEU A 164 8.67 -10.53 -0.36
N TRP A 165 8.30 -9.39 0.19
CA TRP A 165 9.01 -8.86 1.35
C TRP A 165 8.76 -9.67 2.62
N CYS A 166 7.57 -10.22 2.85
CA CYS A 166 7.35 -11.20 3.93
C CYS A 166 8.26 -12.43 3.77
N SER A 167 8.46 -12.92 2.54
CA SER A 167 9.33 -14.07 2.26
C SER A 167 10.82 -13.79 2.47
N VAL A 168 11.23 -12.51 2.43
CA VAL A 168 12.61 -12.07 2.67
C VAL A 168 12.83 -11.72 4.15
N MET A 169 11.88 -11.00 4.75
CA MET A 169 11.93 -10.53 6.15
C MET A 169 12.00 -11.67 7.16
N LEU A 170 11.09 -12.64 7.04
CA LEU A 170 11.00 -13.75 7.98
C LEU A 170 12.30 -14.57 8.07
N PRO A 171 12.92 -15.03 6.97
CA PRO A 171 14.18 -15.77 7.06
C PRO A 171 15.35 -14.91 7.49
N LEU A 172 15.45 -13.64 7.06
CA LEU A 172 16.54 -12.75 7.48
C LEU A 172 16.51 -12.50 8.99
N THR A 173 15.35 -12.15 9.54
CA THR A 173 15.23 -11.95 10.99
C THR A 173 15.44 -13.26 11.75
N GLY A 174 14.90 -14.37 11.24
CA GLY A 174 15.12 -15.69 11.83
C GLY A 174 16.61 -16.05 11.90
N LEU A 175 17.35 -15.84 10.80
CA LEU A 175 18.79 -16.07 10.75
C LEU A 175 19.55 -15.16 11.73
N LEU A 176 19.20 -13.88 11.81
CA LEU A 176 19.86 -12.91 12.67
C LEU A 176 19.61 -13.21 14.16
N LEU A 177 18.39 -13.63 14.52
CA LEU A 177 18.06 -14.15 15.85
C LEU A 177 18.88 -15.40 16.19
N VAL A 178 18.98 -16.35 15.25
CA VAL A 178 19.77 -17.57 15.46
C VAL A 178 21.25 -17.24 15.69
N LEU A 179 21.85 -16.38 14.86
CA LEU A 179 23.24 -15.92 15.01
C LEU A 179 23.47 -15.23 16.36
N LEU A 180 22.55 -14.35 16.77
CA LEU A 180 22.58 -13.69 18.08
C LEU A 180 22.47 -14.67 19.25
N THR A 181 21.62 -15.69 19.14
CA THR A 181 21.52 -16.73 20.17
C THR A 181 22.79 -17.56 20.26
N PHE A 182 23.39 -17.94 19.12
CA PHE A 182 24.64 -18.71 19.11
C PHE A 182 25.79 -17.91 19.73
N THR A 183 25.97 -16.66 19.32
CA THR A 183 27.00 -15.77 19.88
C THR A 183 26.82 -15.54 21.37
N TYR A 184 25.59 -15.30 21.81
CA TYR A 184 25.30 -15.17 23.23
C TYR A 184 25.62 -16.45 24.02
N THR A 185 25.26 -17.63 23.50
CA THR A 185 25.60 -18.92 24.13
C THR A 185 27.10 -19.20 24.16
N ASP A 186 27.82 -18.83 23.10
CA ASP A 186 29.27 -19.00 23.02
C ASP A 186 29.99 -18.11 24.05
N TRP A 187 29.54 -16.86 24.21
CA TRP A 187 30.06 -15.94 25.21
C TRP A 187 29.78 -16.39 26.65
N LEU A 188 28.61 -17.01 26.90
CA LEU A 188 28.31 -17.66 28.17
C LEU A 188 29.29 -18.82 28.46
N SER A 189 29.63 -19.61 27.44
CA SER A 189 30.50 -20.78 27.59
C SER A 189 31.99 -20.43 27.76
N THR A 190 32.45 -19.32 27.18
CA THR A 190 33.84 -18.86 27.20
C THR A 190 34.19 -18.01 28.44
N GLY A 191 33.23 -17.80 29.35
CA GLY A 191 33.46 -17.06 30.60
C GLY A 191 33.54 -15.53 30.44
N ASN A 192 33.22 -15.01 29.25
CA ASN A 192 33.11 -13.56 28.98
C ASN A 192 31.82 -12.95 29.53
N VAL A 193 30.91 -13.78 30.02
CA VAL A 193 29.73 -13.39 30.80
C VAL A 193 29.97 -13.79 32.24
N THR A 194 30.18 -12.84 33.13
CA THR A 194 30.27 -13.11 34.56
C THR A 194 28.87 -13.29 35.12
N ASP A 195 28.58 -14.47 35.69
CA ASP A 195 27.41 -14.65 36.56
C ASP A 195 27.61 -13.80 37.82
N CYS A 196 26.88 -12.69 37.91
CA CYS A 196 26.82 -11.90 39.12
C CYS A 196 25.87 -12.59 40.09
N ASP A 197 26.42 -13.46 40.94
CA ASP A 197 25.66 -14.08 42.02
C ASP A 197 25.36 -13.02 43.09
N SER A 198 24.17 -12.44 43.04
CA SER A 198 23.59 -11.74 44.18
C SER A 198 22.11 -12.07 44.27
N VAL A 199 21.81 -13.13 45.04
CA VAL A 199 20.56 -13.39 45.77
C VAL A 199 19.37 -12.52 45.30
N GLY A 200 18.67 -12.98 44.25
CA GLY A 200 17.31 -12.53 43.96
C GLY A 200 16.99 -12.08 42.53
N TYR A 201 17.98 -11.83 41.66
CA TYR A 201 17.70 -11.47 40.25
C TYR A 201 18.68 -12.14 39.29
N THR A 202 18.17 -13.03 38.44
CA THR A 202 18.91 -13.65 37.33
C THR A 202 19.17 -12.59 36.24
N PHE A 203 20.27 -11.85 36.35
CA PHE A 203 20.82 -11.07 35.25
C PHE A 203 22.30 -11.41 35.08
N SER A 204 22.63 -12.04 33.95
CA SER A 204 23.99 -12.28 33.51
C SER A 204 24.56 -10.98 32.91
N ALA A 205 25.66 -10.47 33.45
CA ALA A 205 26.26 -9.22 33.00
C ALA A 205 27.36 -9.50 31.98
N ILE A 206 27.06 -9.28 30.70
CA ILE A 206 28.10 -8.99 29.69
C ILE A 206 28.73 -7.65 30.09
N GLN A 207 30.05 -7.58 30.33
CA GLN A 207 30.69 -6.33 30.75
C GLN A 207 30.57 -5.21 29.69
N GLY A 208 30.03 -4.06 30.10
CA GLY A 208 30.20 -2.77 29.43
C GLY A 208 29.34 -2.50 28.19
N TRP A 209 29.87 -1.70 27.26
CA TRP A 209 29.19 -1.22 26.05
C TRP A 209 28.81 -2.34 25.05
N ARG A 210 29.42 -3.53 25.18
CA ARG A 210 29.19 -4.69 24.30
C ARG A 210 27.79 -5.30 24.45
N MET A 211 27.22 -5.27 25.65
CA MET A 211 25.83 -5.69 25.89
C MET A 211 24.85 -4.77 25.18
N TRP A 212 25.08 -3.45 25.28
CA TRP A 212 24.30 -2.45 24.56
C TRP A 212 24.45 -2.58 23.04
N ALA A 213 25.63 -2.95 22.54
CA ALA A 213 25.84 -3.23 21.13
C ALA A 213 25.05 -4.46 20.66
N LEU A 214 25.07 -5.58 21.39
CA LEU A 214 24.26 -6.76 21.10
C LEU A 214 22.76 -6.46 21.13
N LEU A 215 22.31 -5.73 22.15
CA LEU A 215 20.91 -5.35 22.28
C LEU A 215 20.48 -4.43 21.15
N ALA A 216 21.33 -3.48 20.73
CA ALA A 216 21.10 -2.65 19.56
C ALA A 216 21.00 -3.53 18.29
N ILE A 217 21.91 -4.49 18.11
CA ILE A 217 21.92 -5.40 16.96
C ILE A 217 20.62 -6.24 16.89
N LEU A 218 20.06 -6.60 18.05
CA LEU A 218 18.78 -7.32 18.15
C LEU A 218 17.56 -6.41 17.89
N VAL A 219 17.53 -5.22 18.49
CA VAL A 219 16.35 -4.33 18.45
C VAL A 219 16.18 -3.68 17.08
N THR A 220 17.26 -3.31 16.40
CA THR A 220 17.20 -2.63 15.10
C THR A 220 16.38 -3.38 14.03
N PRO A 221 16.62 -4.68 13.73
CA PRO A 221 15.83 -5.41 12.74
C PRO A 221 14.36 -5.59 13.17
N LEU A 222 14.08 -5.72 14.48
CA LEU A 222 12.70 -5.77 14.99
C LEU A 222 11.94 -4.47 14.72
N VAL A 223 12.58 -3.31 14.94
CA VAL A 223 11.99 -1.99 14.65
C VAL A 223 11.72 -1.84 13.15
N TRP A 224 12.65 -2.24 12.29
CA TRP A 224 12.45 -2.22 10.84
C TRP A 224 11.31 -3.15 10.40
N MET A 225 11.18 -4.33 11.00
CA MET A 225 10.02 -5.20 10.77
C MET A 225 8.71 -4.54 11.17
N CYS A 226 8.62 -3.96 12.36
CA CYS A 226 7.40 -3.28 12.81
C CYS A 226 7.00 -2.16 11.85
N ASN A 227 7.96 -1.36 11.38
CA ASN A 227 7.71 -0.30 10.40
C ASN A 227 7.21 -0.86 9.07
N MET A 228 7.87 -1.92 8.56
CA MET A 228 7.49 -2.52 7.29
C MET A 228 6.10 -3.17 7.36
N VAL A 229 5.80 -3.87 8.45
CA VAL A 229 4.46 -4.43 8.73
C VAL A 229 3.43 -3.31 8.82
N HIS A 230 3.74 -2.21 9.50
CA HIS A 230 2.86 -1.04 9.55
C HIS A 230 2.60 -0.47 8.15
N THR A 231 3.62 -0.35 7.30
CA THR A 231 3.48 0.09 5.90
C THR A 231 2.63 -0.90 5.09
N MET A 232 2.85 -2.20 5.23
CA MET A 232 2.02 -3.24 4.59
C MET A 232 0.55 -3.15 5.01
N PHE A 233 0.24 -2.90 6.29
CA PHE A 233 -1.16 -2.84 6.74
C PHE A 233 -1.84 -1.50 6.42
N THR A 234 -1.13 -0.39 6.54
CA THR A 234 -1.74 0.95 6.46
C THR A 234 -1.63 1.61 5.09
N ARG A 235 -0.71 1.12 4.24
CA ARG A 235 -0.38 1.76 2.95
C ARG A 235 -0.45 0.84 1.74
N ILE A 236 -0.74 -0.46 1.88
CA ILE A 236 -0.87 -1.39 0.73
C ILE A 236 -1.80 -0.88 -0.38
N TYR A 237 -2.82 -0.10 -0.02
CA TYR A 237 -3.81 0.44 -0.95
C TYR A 237 -3.51 1.88 -1.42
N LYS A 238 -2.35 2.44 -1.05
CA LYS A 238 -1.98 3.82 -1.38
C LYS A 238 -1.04 3.87 -2.59
N PRO A 239 -1.12 4.92 -3.43
CA PRO A 239 -0.16 5.13 -4.51
C PRO A 239 1.26 5.23 -3.93
N GLY A 240 2.26 4.71 -4.67
CA GLY A 240 3.65 4.70 -4.22
C GLY A 240 4.01 3.60 -3.22
N PHE A 241 3.07 2.74 -2.82
CA PHE A 241 3.32 1.60 -1.93
C PHE A 241 4.47 0.72 -2.42
N ALA A 242 4.46 0.30 -3.68
CA ALA A 242 5.50 -0.56 -4.24
C ALA A 242 6.90 0.07 -4.13
N LEU A 243 7.04 1.38 -4.34
CA LEU A 243 8.32 2.07 -4.19
C LEU A 243 8.73 2.16 -2.72
N GLN A 244 7.79 2.51 -1.84
CA GLN A 244 8.03 2.62 -0.40
C GLN A 244 8.44 1.27 0.20
N ILE A 245 7.72 0.20 -0.09
CA ILE A 245 7.99 -1.14 0.44
C ILE A 245 9.32 -1.70 -0.09
N ASN A 246 9.70 -1.39 -1.34
CA ASN A 246 11.00 -1.78 -1.88
C ASN A 246 12.16 -0.99 -1.26
N LEU A 247 11.95 0.30 -0.95
CA LEU A 247 12.97 1.11 -0.27
C LEU A 247 13.16 0.66 1.19
N GLU A 248 12.07 0.43 1.92
CA GLU A 248 12.10 -0.15 3.27
C GLU A 248 12.79 -1.53 3.26
N GLY A 249 12.46 -2.36 2.28
CA GLY A 249 13.09 -3.66 2.10
C GLY A 249 14.59 -3.59 1.75
N ALA A 250 15.01 -2.63 0.90
CA ALA A 250 16.42 -2.39 0.61
C ALA A 250 17.19 -1.92 1.85
N VAL A 251 16.58 -1.04 2.67
CA VAL A 251 17.13 -0.62 3.96
C VAL A 251 17.29 -1.81 4.90
N LEU A 252 16.32 -2.73 4.93
CA LEU A 252 16.44 -3.93 5.74
C LEU A 252 17.57 -4.84 5.27
N VAL A 253 17.66 -5.16 3.98
CA VAL A 253 18.72 -6.04 3.45
C VAL A 253 20.10 -5.41 3.63
N GLY A 254 20.26 -4.13 3.30
CA GLY A 254 21.52 -3.42 3.49
C GLY A 254 21.88 -3.27 4.98
N GLY A 255 20.90 -2.97 5.81
CA GLY A 255 21.07 -2.84 7.25
C GLY A 255 21.46 -4.17 7.90
N THR A 256 20.75 -5.26 7.61
CA THR A 256 21.07 -6.60 8.12
C THR A 256 22.48 -7.05 7.73
N TYR A 257 22.95 -6.73 6.51
CA TYR A 257 24.34 -6.94 6.12
C TYR A 257 25.33 -6.16 7.00
N VAL A 258 25.10 -4.86 7.23
CA VAL A 258 25.94 -4.03 8.11
C VAL A 258 25.93 -4.55 9.56
N LEU A 259 24.76 -4.98 10.05
CA LEU A 259 24.58 -5.57 11.37
C LEU A 259 25.35 -6.89 11.53
N ALA A 260 25.39 -7.73 10.49
CA ALA A 260 26.20 -8.95 10.49
C ALA A 260 27.71 -8.63 10.59
N HIS A 261 28.20 -7.66 9.81
CA HIS A 261 29.60 -7.20 9.92
C HIS A 261 29.91 -6.58 11.29
N ALA A 262 28.95 -5.87 11.88
CA ALA A 262 29.10 -5.32 13.22
C ALA A 262 29.15 -6.42 14.28
N LEU A 263 28.40 -7.52 14.10
CA LEU A 263 28.46 -8.70 14.96
C LEU A 263 29.83 -9.39 14.85
N ASP A 264 30.33 -9.63 13.63
CA ASP A 264 31.67 -10.22 13.41
C ASP A 264 32.78 -9.36 14.04
N ALA A 265 32.70 -8.04 13.88
CA ALA A 265 33.65 -7.11 14.50
C ALA A 265 33.56 -7.12 16.03
N LEU A 266 32.34 -7.27 16.57
CA LEU A 266 32.11 -7.37 18.01
C LEU A 266 32.69 -8.67 18.57
N GLU A 267 32.47 -9.80 17.91
CA GLU A 267 33.09 -11.10 18.24
C GLU A 267 34.62 -11.02 18.22
N ALA A 268 35.20 -10.45 17.15
CA ALA A 268 36.64 -10.26 17.03
C ALA A 268 37.22 -9.41 18.17
N SER A 269 36.48 -8.37 18.60
CA SER A 269 36.90 -7.52 19.73
C SER A 269 36.93 -8.24 21.08
N VAL A 270 36.14 -9.31 21.22
CA VAL A 270 36.10 -10.17 22.40
C VAL A 270 37.24 -11.18 22.37
N GLY A 271 37.58 -11.72 21.20
CA GLY A 271 38.70 -12.65 21.00
C GLY A 271 40.11 -12.06 21.23
N THR A 272 40.24 -10.74 21.30
CA THR A 272 41.52 -10.04 21.55
C THR A 272 41.82 -9.70 23.02
N VAL A 273 41.02 -10.20 23.97
CA VAL A 273 41.18 -9.91 25.42
C VAL A 273 41.66 -11.13 26.23
N CYS A 274 42.34 -12.08 25.57
CA CYS A 274 43.13 -13.13 26.24
C CYS A 274 44.60 -13.02 25.84
#